data_AF-A0A517MKP3-F1
#
_entry.id   AF-A0A517MKP3-F1
#
_cell.length_a   1.000
_cell.length_b   1.000
_cell.length_c   1.000
_cell.angle_alpha   90.00
_cell.angle_beta   90.00
_cell.angle_gamma   90.00
#
_symmetry.space_group_name_H-M   'P 1'
#
loop_
_entity.id
_entity.type
_entity.pdbx_description
1 polymer ?
#
loop_
_entity_poly.entity_id
_entity_poly.type
_entity_poly.pdbx_seq_one_letter_code
_entity_poly.pdbx_strand_id
1 'polypeptide(L)'
;MGLVIRLFAGICIATIVTQGIVLGVCAGRGTLNAGSITQIVALLNGIDITGDRLRMIVEQSESTERPTYDQILMARTREGLDMDLRLDSQKRYSKELEDKFAELKRDQKLFDERREEFFAKLDEVRKGVMDDGMQELTETLQALDTEQAKIQLVRMIEDNRIEDVVSIIQATPIDKRSDILAEFVSQPEEEMLADILRMIGDGEPAKSLIDRSGK
;
A
#
# COMPACT_ATOMS: atom_id res chain seq x y z
N MET A 1 -45.94 23.26 -45.06
CA MET A 1 -44.83 24.25 -45.13
C MET A 1 -43.86 24.24 -43.94
N GLY A 2 -44.28 23.90 -42.70
CA GLY A 2 -43.36 23.94 -41.54
C GLY A 2 -42.21 22.91 -41.54
N LEU A 3 -42.36 21.78 -42.23
CA LEU A 3 -41.35 20.72 -42.24
C LEU A 3 -40.14 21.04 -43.15
N VAL A 4 -40.37 21.77 -44.25
CA VAL A 4 -39.32 22.17 -45.21
C VAL A 4 -38.40 23.24 -44.61
N ILE A 5 -38.97 24.21 -43.88
CA ILE A 5 -38.21 25.28 -43.21
C ILE A 5 -37.30 24.70 -42.11
N ARG A 6 -37.77 23.70 -41.37
CA ARG A 6 -36.96 23.03 -40.34
C ARG A 6 -35.80 22.22 -40.93
N LEU A 7 -36.00 21.57 -42.08
CA LEU A 7 -34.93 20.86 -42.79
C LEU A 7 -33.88 21.84 -43.33
N PHE A 8 -34.30 22.96 -43.92
CA PHE A 8 -33.36 23.97 -44.43
C PHE A 8 -32.55 24.63 -43.32
N ALA A 9 -33.21 24.98 -42.20
CA ALA A 9 -32.52 25.48 -41.01
C ALA A 9 -31.55 24.45 -40.41
N GLY A 10 -31.95 23.17 -40.38
CA GLY A 10 -31.08 22.08 -39.92
C GLY A 10 -29.81 21.93 -40.77
N ILE A 11 -29.94 22.04 -42.10
CA ILE A 11 -28.79 21.97 -43.03
C ILE A 11 -27.87 23.19 -42.83
N CYS A 12 -28.41 24.39 -42.71
CA CYS A 12 -27.60 25.60 -42.46
C CYS A 12 -26.84 25.52 -41.13
N ILE A 13 -27.48 25.05 -40.06
CA ILE A 13 -26.83 24.87 -38.76
C ILE A 13 -25.75 23.79 -38.85
N ALA A 14 -26.02 22.67 -39.52
CA ALA A 14 -25.04 21.62 -39.74
C ALA A 14 -23.80 22.13 -40.51
N THR A 15 -23.98 22.97 -41.53
CA THR A 15 -22.85 23.56 -42.28
C THR A 15 -21.99 24.48 -41.43
N ILE A 16 -22.59 25.32 -40.59
CA ILE A 16 -21.86 26.24 -39.70
C ILE A 16 -21.08 25.46 -38.64
N VAL A 17 -21.71 24.43 -38.05
CA VAL A 17 -21.05 23.57 -37.06
C VAL A 17 -19.87 22.82 -37.70
N THR A 18 -20.03 22.32 -38.93
CA THR A 18 -18.96 21.62 -39.65
C THR A 18 -17.77 22.54 -39.94
N GLN A 19 -18.03 23.78 -40.38
CA GLN A 19 -16.98 24.77 -40.60
C GLN A 19 -16.25 25.14 -39.30
N GLY A 20 -16.98 25.27 -38.19
CA GLY A 20 -16.41 25.52 -36.87
C GLY A 20 -15.48 24.39 -36.39
N ILE A 21 -15.89 23.12 -36.58
CA ILE A 21 -15.08 21.96 -36.21
C ILE A 21 -13.80 21.88 -37.05
N VAL A 22 -13.90 22.09 -38.37
CA VAL A 22 -12.74 22.07 -39.27
C VAL A 22 -11.73 23.17 -38.89
N LEU A 23 -12.22 24.38 -38.61
CA LEU A 23 -11.36 25.48 -38.15
C LEU A 23 -10.73 25.18 -36.78
N GLY A 24 -11.50 24.63 -35.84
CA GLY A 24 -11.00 24.24 -34.52
C GLY A 24 -9.92 23.17 -34.59
N VAL A 25 -10.08 22.16 -35.43
CA VAL A 25 -9.08 21.09 -35.64
C VAL A 25 -7.82 21.64 -36.31
N CYS A 26 -7.95 22.53 -37.30
CA CYS A 26 -6.78 23.19 -37.92
C CYS A 26 -6.03 24.08 -36.93
N ALA A 27 -6.75 24.82 -36.06
CA ALA A 27 -6.13 25.64 -35.02
C ALA A 27 -5.41 24.79 -33.96
N GLY A 28 -6.05 23.71 -33.49
CA GLY A 28 -5.48 22.80 -32.48
C GLY A 28 -4.28 21.98 -32.97
N ARG A 29 -4.21 21.70 -34.29
CA ARG A 29 -3.03 21.04 -34.91
C ARG A 29 -1.89 22.01 -35.24
N GLY A 30 -2.03 23.30 -34.94
CA GLY A 30 -0.98 24.30 -35.12
C GLY A 30 -0.70 24.69 -36.58
N THR A 31 -1.61 24.38 -37.52
CA THR A 31 -1.42 24.69 -38.94
C THR A 31 -1.80 26.12 -39.31
N LEU A 32 -2.50 26.84 -38.41
CA LEU A 32 -2.78 28.27 -38.49
C LEU A 32 -1.66 29.08 -37.82
N ASN A 33 -0.48 29.08 -38.42
CA ASN A 33 0.61 29.98 -38.03
C ASN A 33 0.49 31.30 -38.84
N ALA A 34 1.11 32.40 -38.39
CA ALA A 34 1.14 33.67 -39.11
C ALA A 34 1.65 33.52 -40.56
N GLY A 35 2.49 32.51 -40.81
CA GLY A 35 2.94 32.09 -42.14
C GLY A 35 1.84 31.54 -43.06
N SER A 36 0.84 30.84 -42.51
CA SER A 36 -0.27 30.27 -43.29
C SER A 36 -1.27 31.36 -43.70
N ILE A 37 -1.50 32.35 -42.84
CA ILE A 37 -2.36 33.50 -43.13
C ILE A 37 -1.74 34.39 -44.22
N THR A 38 -0.43 34.64 -44.13
CA THR A 38 0.30 35.40 -45.16
C THR A 38 0.37 34.65 -46.48
N GLN A 39 0.51 33.31 -46.47
CA GLN A 39 0.40 32.49 -47.68
C GLN A 39 -0.97 32.57 -48.33
N ILE A 40 -2.06 32.53 -47.56
CA ILE A 40 -3.42 32.66 -48.09
C ILE A 40 -3.66 34.05 -48.69
N VAL A 41 -3.20 35.11 -48.01
CA VAL A 41 -3.30 36.49 -48.51
C VAL A 41 -2.45 36.70 -49.77
N ALA A 42 -1.28 36.10 -49.85
CA ALA A 42 -0.41 36.18 -51.03
C ALA A 42 -0.97 35.38 -52.21
N LEU A 43 -1.56 34.20 -51.97
CA LEU A 43 -2.23 33.40 -53.00
C LEU A 43 -3.43 34.15 -53.60
N LEU A 44 -4.20 34.84 -52.75
CA LEU A 44 -5.32 35.71 -53.17
C LEU A 44 -4.85 36.93 -53.98
N ASN A 45 -3.63 37.42 -53.73
CA ASN A 45 -3.00 38.48 -54.53
C ASN A 45 -2.23 37.94 -55.77
N GLY A 46 -2.28 36.64 -56.04
CA GLY A 46 -1.66 36.01 -57.21
C GLY A 46 -0.16 35.81 -57.11
N ILE A 47 0.43 35.88 -55.91
CA ILE A 47 1.86 35.63 -55.67
C ILE A 47 2.03 34.17 -55.23
N ASP A 48 2.60 33.35 -56.11
CA ASP A 48 2.88 31.95 -55.82
C ASP A 48 4.17 31.81 -54.97
N ILE A 49 4.01 31.94 -53.65
CA ILE A 49 5.08 31.76 -52.65
C ILE A 49 5.72 30.36 -52.73
N THR A 50 5.02 29.38 -53.31
CA THR A 50 5.51 28.00 -53.41
C THR A 50 6.72 27.91 -54.34
N GLY A 51 6.74 28.66 -55.44
CA GLY A 51 7.84 28.69 -56.40
C GLY A 51 9.11 29.35 -55.86
N ASP A 52 8.97 30.50 -55.17
CA ASP A 52 10.10 31.21 -54.57
C ASP A 52 10.69 30.45 -53.39
N ARG A 53 9.86 29.78 -52.59
CA ARG A 53 10.34 28.91 -51.52
C ARG A 53 11.09 27.70 -52.06
N LEU A 54 10.62 27.12 -53.16
CA LEU A 54 11.30 26.01 -53.83
C LEU A 54 12.63 26.45 -54.45
N ARG A 55 12.67 27.63 -55.09
CA ARG A 55 13.93 28.23 -55.60
C ARG A 55 14.92 28.52 -54.50
N MET A 56 14.47 29.09 -53.37
CA MET A 56 15.33 29.31 -52.19
C MET A 56 15.94 28.01 -51.67
N ILE A 57 15.16 26.92 -51.59
CA ILE A 57 15.65 25.62 -51.13
C ILE A 57 16.68 25.04 -52.12
N VAL A 58 16.45 25.21 -53.43
CA VAL A 58 17.37 24.73 -54.47
C VAL A 58 18.68 25.52 -54.46
N GLU A 59 18.64 26.86 -54.42
CA GLU A 59 19.84 27.71 -54.31
C GLU A 59 20.60 27.47 -52.99
N GLN A 60 19.89 27.23 -51.90
CA GLN A 60 20.50 26.89 -50.61
C GLN A 60 21.16 25.50 -50.65
N SER A 61 20.59 24.56 -51.41
CA SER A 61 21.17 23.22 -51.58
C SER A 61 22.41 23.21 -52.48
N GLU A 62 22.46 24.09 -53.49
CA GLU A 62 23.64 24.26 -54.36
C GLU A 62 24.78 25.00 -53.67
N SER A 63 24.49 25.87 -52.70
CA SER A 63 25.48 26.62 -51.91
C SER A 63 26.00 25.88 -50.68
N THR A 64 25.52 24.67 -50.40
CA THR A 64 26.03 23.87 -49.27
C THR A 64 27.33 23.17 -49.68
N GLU A 65 28.44 23.55 -49.06
CA GLU A 65 29.75 22.94 -49.28
C GLU A 65 29.68 21.44 -48.99
N ARG A 66 30.03 20.61 -49.97
CA ARG A 66 30.01 19.15 -49.82
C ARG A 66 31.14 18.74 -48.87
N PRO A 67 30.85 17.99 -47.80
CA PRO A 67 31.87 17.62 -46.83
C PRO A 67 32.95 16.75 -47.50
N THR A 68 34.20 17.02 -47.17
CA THR A 68 35.33 16.20 -47.64
C THR A 68 35.32 14.85 -46.93
N TYR A 69 35.95 13.84 -47.55
CA TYR A 69 36.02 12.49 -46.97
C TYR A 69 36.57 12.48 -45.53
N ASP A 70 37.59 13.30 -45.26
CA ASP A 70 38.20 13.42 -43.93
C ASP A 70 37.23 14.00 -42.90
N GLN A 71 36.43 15.00 -43.27
CA GLN A 71 35.38 15.56 -42.40
C GLN A 71 34.30 14.51 -42.05
N ILE A 72 33.92 13.66 -43.02
CA ILE A 72 32.96 12.57 -42.79
C ILE A 72 33.57 11.53 -41.84
N LEU A 73 34.84 11.18 -42.01
CA LEU A 73 35.54 10.22 -41.16
C LEU A 73 35.69 10.75 -39.72
N MET A 74 36.06 12.01 -39.55
CA MET A 74 36.12 12.68 -38.26
C MET A 74 34.75 12.77 -37.57
N ALA A 75 33.69 13.06 -38.34
CA ALA A 75 32.33 13.09 -37.80
C ALA A 75 31.90 11.71 -37.29
N ARG A 76 32.11 10.65 -38.08
CA ARG A 76 31.77 9.28 -37.70
C ARG A 76 32.57 8.76 -36.51
N THR A 77 33.86 9.09 -36.43
CA THR A 77 34.69 8.70 -35.28
C THR A 77 34.24 9.42 -34.01
N ARG A 78 33.89 10.70 -34.08
CA ARG A 78 33.33 11.44 -32.95
C ARG A 78 31.98 10.89 -32.51
N GLU A 79 31.11 10.54 -33.46
CA GLU A 79 29.82 9.93 -33.17
C GLU A 79 29.97 8.54 -32.51
N GLY A 80 30.90 7.73 -33.00
CA GLY A 80 31.23 6.44 -32.38
C GLY A 80 31.71 6.60 -30.93
N LEU A 81 32.60 7.55 -30.68
CA LEU A 81 33.07 7.85 -29.32
C LEU A 81 31.93 8.33 -28.40
N ASP A 82 31.03 9.18 -28.88
CA ASP A 82 29.87 9.62 -28.11
C ASP A 82 28.93 8.45 -27.76
N MET A 83 28.67 7.57 -28.73
CA MET A 83 27.88 6.36 -28.51
C MET A 83 28.54 5.44 -27.46
N ASP A 84 29.85 5.24 -27.52
CA ASP A 84 30.57 4.42 -26.54
C ASP A 84 30.49 5.01 -25.12
N LEU A 85 30.65 6.33 -24.98
CA LEU A 85 30.50 7.02 -23.69
C LEU A 85 29.07 6.89 -23.14
N ARG A 86 28.06 6.97 -24.01
CA ARG A 86 26.65 6.77 -23.63
C ARG A 86 26.38 5.34 -23.21
N LEU A 87 26.91 4.35 -23.92
CA LEU A 87 26.77 2.94 -23.54
C LEU A 87 27.45 2.64 -22.21
N ASP A 88 28.64 3.19 -21.99
CA ASP A 88 29.38 2.97 -20.74
C ASP A 88 28.70 3.65 -19.54
N SER A 89 28.17 4.87 -19.70
CA SER A 89 27.38 5.51 -18.64
C SER A 89 26.09 4.75 -18.35
N GLN A 90 25.37 4.25 -19.36
CA GLN A 90 24.19 3.41 -19.16
C GLN A 90 24.50 2.12 -18.40
N LYS A 91 25.60 1.45 -18.74
CA LYS A 91 26.06 0.24 -18.02
C LYS A 91 26.37 0.55 -16.56
N ARG A 92 27.05 1.68 -16.29
CA ARG A 92 27.35 2.13 -14.93
C ARG A 92 26.08 2.40 -14.13
N TYR A 93 25.11 3.11 -14.69
CA TYR A 93 23.83 3.36 -14.02
C TYR A 93 23.01 2.09 -13.79
N SER A 94 22.99 1.16 -14.75
CA SER A 94 22.32 -0.14 -14.56
C SER A 94 22.90 -0.90 -13.38
N LYS A 95 24.23 -0.95 -13.28
CA LYS A 95 24.92 -1.61 -12.19
C LYS A 95 24.65 -0.92 -10.84
N GLU A 96 24.70 0.41 -10.80
CA GLU A 96 24.39 1.16 -9.58
C GLU A 96 22.95 0.91 -9.11
N LEU A 97 21.99 0.87 -10.03
CA LEU A 97 20.60 0.53 -9.72
C LEU A 97 20.49 -0.90 -9.17
N GLU A 98 21.14 -1.87 -9.79
CA GLU A 98 21.16 -3.26 -9.30
C GLU A 98 21.72 -3.36 -7.88
N ASP A 99 22.84 -2.68 -7.61
CA ASP A 99 23.46 -2.63 -6.28
C ASP A 99 22.50 -1.99 -5.25
N LYS A 100 21.82 -0.91 -5.61
CA LYS A 100 20.81 -0.23 -4.77
C LYS A 100 19.58 -1.10 -4.52
N PHE A 101 19.10 -1.83 -5.52
CA PHE A 101 18.00 -2.79 -5.34
C PHE A 101 18.39 -3.94 -4.42
N ALA A 102 19.61 -4.45 -4.55
CA ALA A 102 20.13 -5.50 -3.68
C ALA A 102 20.29 -5.00 -2.23
N GLU A 103 20.74 -3.76 -2.04
CA GLU A 103 20.80 -3.08 -0.73
C GLU A 103 19.41 -2.93 -0.12
N LEU A 104 18.46 -2.36 -0.84
CA LEU A 104 17.10 -2.15 -0.36
C LEU A 104 16.41 -3.48 0.02
N LYS A 105 16.63 -4.54 -0.77
CA LYS A 105 16.07 -5.87 -0.49
C LYS A 105 16.66 -6.48 0.78
N ARG A 106 17.96 -6.27 1.04
CA ARG A 106 18.62 -6.69 2.29
C ARG A 106 18.04 -5.93 3.48
N ASP A 107 17.91 -4.61 3.36
CA ASP A 107 17.38 -3.77 4.44
C ASP A 107 15.92 -4.09 4.76
N GLN A 108 15.11 -4.35 3.73
CA GLN A 108 13.73 -4.79 3.91
C GLN A 108 13.66 -6.11 4.67
N LYS A 109 14.48 -7.10 4.30
CA LYS A 109 14.54 -8.39 5.00
C LYS A 109 14.92 -8.23 6.47
N LEU A 110 15.95 -7.42 6.75
CA LEU A 110 16.40 -7.14 8.11
C LEU A 110 15.32 -6.41 8.93
N PHE A 111 14.58 -5.50 8.30
CA PHE A 111 13.47 -4.81 8.95
C PHE A 111 12.33 -5.77 9.28
N ASP A 112 11.94 -6.63 8.33
CA ASP A 112 10.88 -7.61 8.54
C ASP A 112 11.25 -8.60 9.64
N GLU A 113 12.50 -9.11 9.65
CA GLU A 113 13.02 -9.98 10.72
C GLU A 113 12.97 -9.28 12.10
N ARG A 114 13.46 -8.04 12.20
CA ARG A 114 13.41 -7.28 13.46
C ARG A 114 11.98 -7.00 13.92
N ARG A 115 11.07 -6.76 12.99
CA ARG A 115 9.66 -6.52 13.28
C ARG A 115 9.03 -7.79 13.85
N GLU A 116 9.27 -8.94 13.24
CA GLU A 116 8.80 -10.23 13.74
C GLU A 116 9.37 -10.55 15.12
N GLU A 117 10.68 -10.37 15.32
CA GLU A 117 11.32 -10.54 16.63
C GLU A 117 10.76 -9.60 17.69
N PHE A 118 10.46 -8.35 17.32
CA PHE A 118 9.87 -7.37 18.24
C PHE A 118 8.47 -7.80 18.68
N PHE A 119 7.61 -8.21 17.75
CA PHE A 119 6.27 -8.68 18.10
C PHE A 119 6.33 -9.98 18.92
N ALA A 120 7.22 -10.90 18.59
CA ALA A 120 7.43 -12.11 19.38
C ALA A 120 7.83 -11.79 20.82
N LYS A 121 8.79 -10.87 21.02
CA LYS A 121 9.20 -10.40 22.35
C LYS A 121 8.09 -9.64 23.07
N LEU A 122 7.29 -8.85 22.36
CA LEU A 122 6.16 -8.13 22.95
C LEU A 122 5.11 -9.10 23.47
N ASP A 123 4.81 -10.14 22.70
CA ASP A 123 3.88 -11.20 23.11
C ASP A 123 4.44 -12.03 24.26
N GLU A 124 5.74 -12.35 24.24
CA GLU A 124 6.43 -13.01 25.35
C GLU A 124 6.36 -12.18 26.64
N VAL A 125 6.67 -10.88 26.59
CA VAL A 125 6.57 -9.97 27.74
C VAL A 125 5.13 -9.84 28.20
N ARG A 126 4.15 -9.74 27.29
CA ARG A 126 2.74 -9.65 27.67
C ARG A 126 2.27 -10.93 28.37
N LYS A 127 2.62 -12.10 27.85
CA LYS A 127 2.31 -13.39 28.47
C LYS A 127 2.98 -13.51 29.83
N GLY A 128 4.28 -13.19 29.92
CA GLY A 128 5.01 -13.18 31.19
C GLY A 128 4.38 -12.27 32.24
N VAL A 129 4.01 -11.04 31.89
CA VAL A 129 3.35 -10.12 32.83
C VAL A 129 1.96 -10.62 33.26
N MET A 130 1.21 -11.26 32.35
CA MET A 130 -0.08 -11.85 32.70
C MET A 130 0.07 -13.06 33.62
N ASP A 131 1.05 -13.93 33.35
CA ASP A 131 1.35 -15.11 34.15
C ASP A 131 1.88 -14.71 35.54
N ASP A 132 2.81 -13.75 35.60
CA ASP A 132 3.36 -13.19 36.85
C ASP A 132 2.24 -12.54 37.69
N GLY A 133 1.37 -11.75 37.06
CA GLY A 133 0.24 -11.13 37.73
C GLY A 133 -0.79 -12.14 38.25
N MET A 134 -1.02 -13.24 37.51
CA MET A 134 -1.88 -14.34 37.96
C MET A 134 -1.27 -15.12 39.11
N GLN A 135 0.05 -15.33 39.08
CA GLN A 135 0.77 -15.94 40.18
C GLN A 135 0.71 -15.08 41.44
N GLU A 136 0.97 -13.77 41.34
CA GLU A 136 0.89 -12.84 42.46
C GLU A 136 -0.54 -12.76 43.03
N LEU A 137 -1.57 -12.76 42.17
CA LEU A 137 -2.96 -12.84 42.60
C LEU A 137 -3.25 -14.14 43.36
N THR A 138 -2.73 -15.27 42.88
CA THR A 138 -2.88 -16.58 43.52
C THR A 138 -2.20 -16.59 44.90
N GLU A 139 -0.97 -16.09 45.00
CA GLU A 139 -0.24 -15.97 46.26
C GLU A 139 -0.96 -15.03 47.25
N THR A 140 -1.50 -13.91 46.75
CA THR A 140 -2.28 -12.96 47.56
C THR A 140 -3.54 -13.62 48.10
N LEU A 141 -4.30 -14.33 47.26
CA LEU A 141 -5.52 -15.03 47.67
C LEU A 141 -5.23 -16.15 48.68
N GLN A 142 -4.08 -16.83 48.56
CA GLN A 142 -3.63 -17.84 49.53
C GLN A 142 -3.22 -17.24 50.88
N ALA A 143 -2.74 -16.00 50.89
CA ALA A 143 -2.36 -15.27 52.10
C ALA A 143 -3.57 -14.68 52.83
N LEU A 144 -4.71 -14.50 52.16
CA LEU A 144 -5.95 -14.04 52.78
C LEU A 144 -6.61 -15.14 53.63
N ASP A 145 -7.48 -14.71 54.56
CA ASP A 145 -8.36 -15.61 55.27
C ASP A 145 -9.37 -16.24 54.31
N THR A 146 -9.76 -17.49 54.61
CA THR A 146 -10.59 -18.34 53.75
C THR A 146 -11.91 -17.68 53.33
N GLU A 147 -12.58 -16.99 54.26
CA GLU A 147 -13.83 -16.26 53.99
C GLU A 147 -13.62 -15.08 53.03
N GLN A 148 -12.51 -14.36 53.17
CA GLN A 148 -12.16 -13.23 52.30
C GLN A 148 -11.77 -13.70 50.91
N ALA A 149 -11.01 -14.80 50.81
CA ALA A 149 -10.66 -15.42 49.54
C ALA A 149 -11.93 -15.82 48.76
N LYS A 150 -12.91 -16.46 49.41
CA LYS A 150 -14.21 -16.76 48.78
C LYS A 150 -14.88 -15.51 48.22
N ILE A 151 -14.99 -14.43 49.02
CA ILE A 151 -15.65 -13.20 48.58
C ILE A 151 -15.01 -12.65 47.30
N GLN A 152 -13.67 -12.68 47.20
CA GLN A 152 -12.99 -12.23 45.99
C GLN A 152 -13.23 -13.17 44.80
N LEU A 153 -13.24 -14.49 45.03
CA LEU A 153 -13.54 -15.46 43.97
C LEU A 153 -14.96 -15.31 43.43
N VAL A 154 -15.96 -15.11 44.30
CA VAL A 154 -17.35 -14.88 43.89
C VAL A 154 -17.46 -13.61 43.04
N ARG A 155 -16.80 -12.51 43.45
CA ARG A 155 -16.76 -11.28 42.64
C ARG A 155 -16.13 -11.51 41.27
N MET A 156 -15.07 -12.30 41.19
CA MET A 156 -14.45 -12.65 39.91
C MET A 156 -15.41 -13.45 39.01
N ILE A 157 -16.22 -14.34 39.58
CA ILE A 157 -17.25 -15.09 38.84
C ILE A 157 -18.35 -14.15 38.34
N GLU A 158 -18.81 -13.21 39.18
CA GLU A 158 -19.78 -12.16 38.80
C GLU A 158 -19.26 -11.28 37.65
N ASP A 159 -17.95 -11.02 37.62
CA ASP A 159 -17.26 -10.30 36.54
C ASP A 159 -17.02 -11.17 35.28
N ASN A 160 -17.62 -12.36 35.19
CA ASN A 160 -17.44 -13.35 34.10
C ASN A 160 -16.01 -13.89 33.95
N ARG A 161 -15.21 -13.91 35.03
CA ARG A 161 -13.83 -14.42 35.04
C ARG A 161 -13.73 -15.80 35.67
N ILE A 162 -14.67 -16.69 35.36
CA ILE A 162 -14.71 -18.05 35.92
C ILE A 162 -13.50 -18.90 35.49
N GLU A 163 -12.96 -18.70 34.29
CA GLU A 163 -11.75 -19.38 33.80
C GLU A 163 -10.51 -19.06 34.65
N ASP A 164 -10.36 -17.79 35.05
CA ASP A 164 -9.28 -17.34 35.94
C ASP A 164 -9.42 -17.97 37.33
N VAL A 165 -10.65 -18.02 37.86
CA VAL A 165 -10.95 -18.64 39.16
C VAL A 165 -10.61 -20.12 39.17
N VAL A 166 -10.96 -20.84 38.12
CA VAL A 166 -10.60 -22.26 37.97
C VAL A 166 -9.08 -22.44 37.95
N SER A 167 -8.35 -21.58 37.23
CA SER A 167 -6.89 -21.61 37.16
C SER A 167 -6.24 -21.36 38.53
N ILE A 168 -6.72 -20.36 39.27
CA ILE A 168 -6.26 -20.04 40.63
C ILE A 168 -6.51 -21.22 41.57
N ILE A 169 -7.70 -21.82 41.53
CA ILE A 169 -8.06 -22.96 42.38
C ILE A 169 -7.23 -24.20 42.03
N GLN A 170 -6.95 -24.45 40.75
CA GLN A 170 -6.07 -25.55 40.33
C GLN A 170 -4.62 -25.36 40.80
N ALA A 171 -4.11 -24.13 40.75
CA ALA A 171 -2.76 -23.77 41.20
C ALA A 171 -2.62 -23.73 42.73
N THR A 172 -3.75 -23.65 43.46
CA THR A 172 -3.75 -23.59 44.93
C THR A 172 -3.49 -24.97 45.57
N PRO A 173 -2.63 -25.06 46.61
CA PRO A 173 -2.39 -26.31 47.34
C PRO A 173 -3.67 -26.92 47.89
N ILE A 174 -3.73 -28.27 47.93
CA ILE A 174 -4.93 -29.03 48.28
C ILE A 174 -5.57 -28.64 49.61
N ASP A 175 -4.74 -28.36 50.64
CA ASP A 175 -5.22 -28.03 51.99
C ASP A 175 -6.01 -26.72 51.98
N LYS A 176 -5.39 -25.64 51.46
CA LYS A 176 -6.02 -24.32 51.31
C LYS A 176 -7.19 -24.32 50.35
N ARG A 177 -7.10 -25.10 49.28
CA ARG A 177 -8.21 -25.27 48.33
C ARG A 177 -9.42 -25.90 49.03
N SER A 178 -9.23 -26.95 49.80
CA SER A 178 -10.32 -27.61 50.52
C SER A 178 -10.99 -26.66 51.50
N ASP A 179 -10.20 -25.84 52.21
CA ASP A 179 -10.73 -24.84 53.13
C ASP A 179 -11.55 -23.77 52.39
N ILE A 180 -11.02 -23.23 51.28
CA ILE A 180 -11.72 -22.18 50.49
C ILE A 180 -13.03 -22.71 49.90
N LEU A 181 -13.03 -23.93 49.36
CA LEU A 181 -14.24 -24.52 48.78
C LEU A 181 -15.30 -24.87 49.83
N ALA A 182 -14.90 -25.13 51.08
CA ALA A 182 -15.83 -25.42 52.17
C ALA A 182 -16.66 -24.20 52.61
N GLU A 183 -16.20 -22.98 52.32
CA GLU A 183 -16.90 -21.73 52.66
C GLU A 183 -18.03 -21.37 51.68
N PHE A 184 -18.19 -22.10 50.57
CA PHE A 184 -19.30 -21.97 49.62
C PHE A 184 -20.52 -22.74 50.14
N VAL A 185 -21.32 -22.10 51.00
CA VAL A 185 -22.40 -22.76 51.77
C VAL A 185 -23.79 -22.32 51.32
N SER A 186 -23.93 -21.15 50.69
CA SER A 186 -25.25 -20.68 50.26
C SER A 186 -25.71 -21.37 48.97
N GLN A 187 -27.03 -21.50 48.80
CA GLN A 187 -27.64 -22.15 47.63
C GLN A 187 -27.15 -21.62 46.26
N PRO A 188 -26.96 -20.30 46.03
CA PRO A 188 -26.37 -19.81 44.79
C PRO A 188 -24.86 -20.06 44.69
N GLU A 189 -24.13 -20.11 45.81
CA GLU A 189 -22.70 -20.42 45.85
C GLU A 189 -22.43 -21.90 45.52
N GLU A 190 -23.33 -22.81 45.91
CA GLU A 190 -23.22 -24.25 45.57
C GLU A 190 -23.30 -24.49 44.05
N GLU A 191 -24.13 -23.75 43.33
CA GLU A 191 -24.20 -23.81 41.87
C GLU A 191 -22.89 -23.34 41.23
N MET A 192 -22.31 -22.25 41.73
CA MET A 192 -21.00 -21.75 41.28
C MET A 192 -19.89 -22.77 41.57
N LEU A 193 -19.91 -23.41 42.74
CA LEU A 193 -18.97 -24.46 43.11
C LEU A 193 -19.08 -25.67 42.17
N ALA A 194 -20.30 -26.11 41.87
CA ALA A 194 -20.53 -27.20 40.93
C ALA A 194 -19.99 -26.88 39.54
N ASP A 195 -20.14 -25.64 39.07
CA ASP A 195 -19.58 -25.19 37.81
C ASP A 195 -18.05 -25.17 37.80
N ILE A 196 -17.42 -24.66 38.87
CA ILE A 196 -15.96 -24.69 39.04
C ILE A 196 -15.45 -26.14 39.00
N LEU A 197 -16.05 -27.04 39.77
CA LEU A 197 -15.64 -28.44 39.83
C LEU A 197 -15.83 -29.17 38.50
N ARG A 198 -16.91 -28.88 37.77
CA ARG A 198 -17.13 -29.41 36.43
C ARG A 198 -16.05 -28.94 35.46
N MET A 199 -15.74 -27.65 35.43
CA MET A 199 -14.68 -27.11 34.57
C MET A 199 -13.31 -27.72 34.89
N ILE A 200 -12.99 -27.91 36.17
CA ILE A 200 -11.77 -28.62 36.60
C ILE A 200 -11.76 -30.06 36.08
N GLY A 201 -12.89 -30.77 36.21
CA GLY A 201 -13.03 -32.15 35.73
C GLY A 201 -12.93 -32.31 34.21
N ASP A 202 -13.40 -31.31 33.47
CA ASP A 202 -13.35 -31.29 32.00
C ASP A 202 -11.97 -30.86 31.45
N GLY A 203 -11.06 -30.39 32.31
CA GLY A 203 -9.72 -29.92 31.95
C GLY A 203 -9.67 -28.49 31.39
N GLU A 204 -10.70 -27.69 31.66
CA GLU A 204 -10.74 -26.26 31.34
C GLU A 204 -10.02 -25.44 32.43
N PRO A 205 -9.39 -24.30 32.08
CA PRO A 205 -9.27 -23.70 30.75
C PRO A 205 -8.09 -24.21 29.91
N ALA A 206 -7.24 -25.09 30.45
CA ALA A 206 -6.02 -25.55 29.77
C ALA A 206 -6.32 -26.17 28.39
N LYS A 207 -7.40 -26.93 28.28
CA LYS A 207 -7.84 -27.56 27.03
C LYS A 207 -8.27 -26.53 25.98
N SER A 208 -9.12 -25.55 26.32
CA SER A 208 -9.54 -24.51 25.37
C SER A 208 -8.39 -23.58 24.95
N LEU A 209 -7.36 -23.40 25.77
CA LEU A 209 -6.16 -22.63 25.41
C LEU A 209 -5.27 -23.38 24.42
N ILE A 210 -5.14 -24.70 24.58
CA ILE A 210 -4.39 -25.57 23.65
C ILE A 210 -5.09 -25.64 22.29
N ASP A 211 -6.41 -25.85 22.26
CA ASP A 211 -7.19 -25.92 21.02
C ASP A 211 -7.21 -24.59 20.24
N ARG A 212 -7.13 -23.45 20.94
CA ARG A 212 -7.03 -22.12 20.33
C ARG A 212 -5.64 -21.82 19.76
N SER A 213 -4.58 -22.39 20.33
CA SER A 213 -3.19 -22.17 19.89
C SER A 213 -2.74 -23.14 18.77
N GLY A 214 -3.49 -24.21 18.53
CA GLY A 214 -3.23 -25.21 17.49
C GLY A 214 -3.91 -24.95 16.13
N LYS A 215 -4.65 -23.85 15.99
CA LYS A 215 -5.21 -23.37 14.70
C LYS A 215 -4.44 -22.15 14.23
#